data_AF-A0A7Y0A7L1-F1
#
_entry.id   AF-A0A7Y0A7L1-F1
#
_cell.length_a   1.000
_cell.length_b   1.000
_cell.length_c   1.000
_cell.angle_alpha   90.00
_cell.angle_beta   90.00
_cell.angle_gamma   90.00
#
_symmetry.space_group_name_H-M   'P 1'
#
loop_
_entity.id
_entity.type
_entity.pdbx_description
1 polymer ?
#
loop_
_entity_poly.entity_id
_entity_poly.type
_entity_poly.pdbx_seq_one_letter_code
_entity_poly.pdbx_strand_id
1 'polypeptide(L)'
;MIKKKLLFVAIALAAFTANAQVGINTTTPNSKSALDVVSKNRNTGTLLTRLTTTERDNIAPGASENGLTIFNTTSNCYDIWVWDTATATGDWKSLCGQEQGNVDFTDCNLISVSGAYDINKPISQQNIYINIPVRVTKLGVYNYTATVNGITFIASGSFTSIGNQNVILYPSSGTPGAVGTYNATVTIKPTITNTNGIICTNVPVTFLTRSTSKLIVVNINGSNFSTGLISGCNSSTSKAGGKIGTWLNGGAAPAGGSVGSALSYAGTQSIEVKCVSPTSVIAISDALATASIVYLNGRSSSEYNSAAVALVKDWANSGKGVLIDQGDETNELPFSEALGYFVETGASGTATVIPANLSQVFVSPTGYTLPYTTPTSIPFQGSNGAYIATNIPGTVKYGVMTSNTSRNLMVADIDNNSGVFIFGDKYGDNSDVATAQLFTNVFAWALRNVPVYGN
;
A
#
# COMPACT_ATOMS: atom_id res chain seq x y z
N MET A 1 -33.26 -2.23 -86.49
CA MET A 1 -31.96 -2.23 -85.76
C MET A 1 -31.82 -1.14 -84.68
N ILE A 2 -32.60 -0.06 -84.69
CA ILE A 2 -32.49 1.06 -83.71
C ILE A 2 -32.94 0.68 -82.28
N LYS A 3 -34.02 -0.09 -82.11
CA LYS A 3 -34.54 -0.48 -80.77
C LYS A 3 -33.55 -1.33 -79.94
N LYS A 4 -32.78 -2.22 -80.57
CA LYS A 4 -31.74 -3.03 -79.88
C LYS A 4 -30.53 -2.19 -79.43
N LYS A 5 -30.18 -1.13 -80.18
CA LYS A 5 -29.11 -0.21 -79.81
C LYS A 5 -29.50 0.69 -78.64
N LEU A 6 -30.75 1.17 -78.60
CA LEU A 6 -31.27 1.92 -77.44
C LEU A 6 -31.33 1.07 -76.15
N LEU A 7 -31.72 -0.20 -76.25
CA LEU A 7 -31.74 -1.10 -75.09
C LEU A 7 -30.33 -1.36 -74.54
N PHE A 8 -29.33 -1.51 -75.41
CA PHE A 8 -27.93 -1.67 -75.00
C PHE A 8 -27.38 -0.42 -74.31
N VAL A 9 -27.72 0.77 -74.80
CA VAL A 9 -27.33 2.05 -74.17
C VAL A 9 -28.03 2.23 -72.82
N ALA A 10 -29.31 1.88 -72.70
CA ALA A 10 -30.05 1.94 -71.44
C ALA A 10 -29.48 0.97 -70.38
N ILE A 11 -29.11 -0.25 -70.76
CA ILE A 11 -28.47 -1.23 -69.86
C ILE A 11 -27.06 -0.78 -69.48
N ALA A 12 -26.30 -0.15 -70.40
CA ALA A 12 -24.99 0.40 -70.11
C ALA A 12 -25.04 1.61 -69.16
N LEU A 13 -26.08 2.47 -69.25
CA LEU A 13 -26.28 3.57 -68.30
C LEU A 13 -26.75 3.08 -66.93
N ALA A 14 -27.53 1.99 -66.85
CA ALA A 14 -27.98 1.40 -65.59
C ALA A 14 -26.88 0.65 -64.81
N ALA A 15 -25.73 0.37 -65.44
CA ALA A 15 -24.58 -0.31 -64.82
C ALA A 15 -23.65 0.64 -64.04
N PHE A 16 -23.87 1.96 -64.09
CA PHE A 16 -23.09 2.92 -63.31
C PHE A 16 -23.72 3.15 -61.95
N THR A 17 -23.32 2.37 -60.94
CA THR A 17 -23.55 2.73 -59.54
C THR A 17 -22.59 3.86 -59.16
N ALA A 18 -23.04 5.11 -59.23
CA ALA A 18 -22.27 6.22 -58.69
C ALA A 18 -22.26 6.13 -57.16
N ASN A 19 -21.11 5.80 -56.57
CA ASN A 19 -20.94 5.85 -55.12
C ASN A 19 -21.07 7.30 -54.65
N ALA A 20 -22.05 7.61 -53.80
CA ALA A 20 -22.37 8.95 -53.32
C ALA A 20 -21.42 9.45 -52.21
N GLN A 21 -20.13 9.09 -52.27
CA GLN A 21 -19.14 9.56 -51.31
C GLN A 21 -18.70 10.99 -51.63
N VAL A 22 -18.74 11.87 -50.64
CA VAL A 22 -18.33 13.26 -50.77
C VAL A 22 -16.89 13.41 -50.31
N GLY A 23 -15.97 13.59 -51.26
CA GLY A 23 -14.60 13.99 -50.99
C GLY A 23 -14.44 15.50 -51.03
N ILE A 24 -13.85 16.08 -49.98
CA ILE A 24 -13.41 17.48 -49.99
C ILE A 24 -11.88 17.48 -50.02
N ASN A 25 -11.33 18.02 -51.10
CA ASN A 25 -9.88 18.16 -51.32
C ASN A 25 -9.12 16.80 -51.35
N THR A 26 -9.81 15.74 -51.79
CA THR A 26 -9.27 14.42 -52.14
C THR A 26 -10.03 13.87 -53.36
N THR A 27 -9.32 13.23 -54.30
CA THR A 27 -9.92 12.56 -55.47
C THR A 27 -10.15 11.07 -55.23
N THR A 28 -9.64 10.53 -54.12
CA THR A 28 -9.84 9.15 -53.68
C THR A 28 -10.39 9.15 -52.24
N PRO A 29 -11.67 9.50 -52.05
CA PRO A 29 -12.29 9.44 -50.72
C PRO A 29 -12.16 8.03 -50.14
N ASN A 30 -11.93 7.94 -48.85
CA ASN A 30 -11.88 6.67 -48.15
C ASN A 30 -13.16 5.87 -48.40
N SER A 31 -13.03 4.62 -48.86
CA SER A 31 -14.17 3.76 -49.20
C SER A 31 -15.04 3.36 -48.00
N LYS A 32 -14.60 3.69 -46.78
CA LYS A 32 -15.33 3.49 -45.53
C LYS A 32 -15.92 4.79 -44.95
N SER A 33 -15.89 5.91 -45.68
CA SER A 33 -16.55 7.14 -45.26
C SER A 33 -17.50 7.69 -46.32
N ALA A 34 -18.65 8.20 -45.87
CA ALA A 34 -19.56 8.95 -46.73
C ALA A 34 -19.07 10.38 -46.96
N LEU A 35 -18.28 10.94 -46.02
CA LEU A 35 -17.62 12.24 -46.10
C LEU A 35 -16.14 12.07 -45.75
N ASP A 36 -15.24 12.49 -46.64
CA ASP A 36 -13.79 12.48 -46.42
C ASP A 36 -13.22 13.87 -46.68
N VAL A 37 -12.63 14.50 -45.66
CA VAL A 37 -12.09 15.86 -45.73
C VAL A 37 -10.59 15.82 -45.47
N VAL A 38 -9.79 16.16 -46.50
CA VAL A 38 -8.32 16.09 -46.42
C VAL A 38 -7.72 17.48 -46.57
N SER A 39 -6.98 17.99 -45.58
CA SER A 39 -6.30 19.30 -45.65
C SER A 39 -4.78 19.18 -45.54
N LYS A 40 -4.14 18.49 -46.50
CA LYS A 40 -2.69 18.20 -46.44
C LYS A 40 -1.76 19.42 -46.51
N ASN A 41 -2.19 20.55 -47.09
CA ASN A 41 -1.28 21.67 -47.44
C ASN A 41 -1.75 23.05 -46.95
N ARG A 42 -2.80 23.13 -46.13
CA ARG A 42 -3.41 24.42 -45.75
C ARG A 42 -3.60 24.64 -44.25
N ASN A 43 -3.18 23.71 -43.39
CA ASN A 43 -3.36 23.79 -41.92
C ASN A 43 -4.81 24.14 -41.50
N THR A 44 -5.81 23.62 -42.21
CA THR A 44 -7.23 23.87 -41.95
C THR A 44 -7.94 22.58 -41.56
N GLY A 45 -9.08 22.69 -40.86
CA GLY A 45 -9.89 21.55 -40.43
C GLY A 45 -11.38 21.81 -40.60
N THR A 46 -12.20 20.91 -40.03
CA THR A 46 -13.67 21.01 -40.07
C THR A 46 -14.20 21.44 -38.70
N LEU A 47 -15.08 22.44 -38.68
CA LEU A 47 -15.91 22.73 -37.51
C LEU A 47 -17.20 21.91 -37.63
N LEU A 48 -17.44 21.03 -36.64
CA LEU A 48 -18.74 20.37 -36.49
C LEU A 48 -19.77 21.33 -35.90
N THR A 49 -21.04 20.94 -35.89
CA THR A 49 -22.13 21.70 -35.27
C THR A 49 -21.77 22.08 -33.83
N ARG A 50 -21.85 23.39 -33.52
CA ARG A 50 -21.44 23.94 -32.22
C ARG A 50 -22.68 24.31 -31.42
N LEU A 51 -22.86 23.72 -30.25
CA LEU A 51 -24.04 23.88 -29.42
C LEU A 51 -23.66 24.08 -27.96
N THR A 52 -24.44 24.82 -27.19
CA THR A 52 -24.35 24.79 -25.72
C THR A 52 -24.84 23.45 -25.18
N THR A 53 -24.57 23.14 -23.91
CA THR A 53 -25.10 21.91 -23.28
C THR A 53 -26.62 21.87 -23.33
N THR A 54 -27.29 22.99 -23.06
CA THR A 54 -28.76 23.09 -23.15
C THR A 54 -29.28 22.84 -24.57
N GLU A 55 -28.65 23.42 -25.59
CA GLU A 55 -29.05 23.18 -26.99
C GLU A 55 -28.79 21.74 -27.43
N ARG A 56 -27.69 21.13 -26.97
CA ARG A 56 -27.37 19.72 -27.22
C ARG A 56 -28.36 18.78 -26.53
N ASP A 57 -28.74 19.05 -25.29
CA ASP A 57 -29.70 18.24 -24.55
C ASP A 57 -31.11 18.32 -25.16
N ASN A 58 -31.45 19.45 -25.80
CA ASN A 58 -32.70 19.60 -26.56
C ASN A 58 -32.76 18.78 -27.86
N ILE A 59 -31.65 18.20 -28.34
CA ILE A 59 -31.67 17.32 -29.52
C ILE A 59 -32.49 16.05 -29.23
N ALA A 60 -32.46 15.56 -27.97
CA ALA A 60 -33.07 14.31 -27.54
C ALA A 60 -32.85 13.14 -28.53
N PRO A 61 -31.59 12.76 -28.82
CA PRO A 61 -31.30 11.75 -29.83
C PRO A 61 -31.75 10.34 -29.38
N GLY A 62 -32.05 9.48 -30.34
CA GLY A 62 -32.44 8.08 -30.11
C GLY A 62 -31.44 7.10 -30.70
N ALA A 63 -31.91 5.89 -31.01
CA ALA A 63 -31.08 4.84 -31.58
C ALA A 63 -30.53 5.18 -32.98
N SER A 64 -31.29 5.93 -33.79
CA SER A 64 -30.92 6.32 -35.15
C SER A 64 -29.79 7.34 -35.21
N GLU A 65 -29.58 8.10 -34.13
CA GLU A 65 -28.54 9.13 -34.03
C GLU A 65 -27.28 8.61 -33.32
N ASN A 66 -27.13 7.29 -33.12
CA ASN A 66 -25.92 6.73 -32.52
C ASN A 66 -24.67 7.14 -33.31
N GLY A 67 -23.71 7.78 -32.63
CA GLY A 67 -22.53 8.38 -33.23
C GLY A 67 -22.67 9.85 -33.64
N LEU A 68 -23.82 10.48 -33.39
CA LEU A 68 -23.99 11.92 -33.59
C LEU A 68 -22.95 12.68 -32.77
N THR A 69 -22.13 13.48 -33.47
CA THR A 69 -21.00 14.21 -32.86
C THR A 69 -21.18 15.70 -33.02
N ILE A 70 -21.11 16.44 -31.92
CA ILE A 70 -21.18 17.90 -31.87
C ILE A 70 -19.99 18.47 -31.11
N PHE A 71 -19.69 19.76 -31.28
CA PHE A 71 -18.78 20.48 -30.38
C PHE A 71 -19.60 21.28 -29.37
N ASN A 72 -19.49 20.93 -28.09
CA ASN A 72 -20.21 21.60 -27.02
C ASN A 72 -19.45 22.84 -26.56
N THR A 73 -20.02 24.02 -26.77
CA THR A 73 -19.40 25.31 -26.45
C THR A 73 -19.44 25.65 -24.96
N THR A 74 -20.28 24.97 -24.17
CA THR A 74 -20.30 25.11 -22.71
C THR A 74 -19.17 24.31 -22.07
N SER A 75 -18.97 23.05 -22.49
CA SER A 75 -17.90 22.19 -21.97
C SER A 75 -16.57 22.32 -22.72
N ASN A 76 -16.57 22.97 -23.89
CA ASN A 76 -15.45 23.02 -24.84
C ASN A 76 -14.95 21.63 -25.29
N CYS A 77 -15.85 20.64 -25.35
CA CYS A 77 -15.52 19.27 -25.76
C CYS A 77 -16.33 18.83 -26.98
N TYR A 78 -15.83 17.81 -27.68
CA TYR A 78 -16.69 17.04 -28.56
C TYR A 78 -17.58 16.11 -27.73
N ASP A 79 -18.87 16.14 -27.96
CA ASP A 79 -19.81 15.18 -27.39
C ASP A 79 -20.28 14.22 -28.49
N ILE A 80 -20.26 12.93 -28.19
CA ILE A 80 -20.78 11.87 -29.05
C ILE A 80 -21.98 11.19 -28.38
N TRP A 81 -23.10 11.08 -29.08
CA TRP A 81 -24.24 10.32 -28.62
C TRP A 81 -23.96 8.82 -28.76
N VAL A 82 -24.08 8.07 -27.67
CA VAL A 82 -23.89 6.62 -27.67
C VAL A 82 -25.20 5.96 -27.28
N TRP A 83 -25.70 5.09 -28.16
CA TRP A 83 -26.89 4.27 -27.91
C TRP A 83 -26.48 2.84 -27.54
N ASP A 84 -26.95 2.36 -26.39
CA ASP A 84 -26.82 0.97 -25.96
C ASP A 84 -28.05 0.18 -26.44
N THR A 85 -27.81 -0.73 -27.39
CA THR A 85 -28.85 -1.59 -27.98
C THR A 85 -29.36 -2.66 -27.02
N ALA A 86 -28.58 -3.06 -26.02
CA ALA A 86 -29.00 -4.08 -25.05
C ALA A 86 -29.96 -3.52 -24.01
N THR A 87 -29.73 -2.27 -23.57
CA THR A 87 -30.56 -1.62 -22.55
C THR A 87 -31.61 -0.67 -23.14
N ALA A 88 -31.54 -0.38 -24.45
CA ALA A 88 -32.37 0.62 -25.12
C ALA A 88 -32.29 2.00 -24.42
N THR A 89 -31.09 2.37 -24.00
CA THR A 89 -30.78 3.67 -23.39
C THR A 89 -29.69 4.37 -24.17
N GLY A 90 -29.66 5.70 -24.12
CA GLY A 90 -28.59 6.48 -24.72
C GLY A 90 -28.07 7.55 -23.77
N ASP A 91 -26.80 7.89 -23.95
CA ASP A 91 -26.12 8.88 -23.14
C ASP A 91 -25.09 9.65 -23.96
N TRP A 92 -24.89 10.93 -23.62
CA TRP A 92 -23.88 11.77 -24.24
C TRP A 92 -22.52 11.48 -23.60
N LYS A 93 -21.53 11.09 -24.41
CA LYS A 93 -20.14 10.90 -23.98
C LYS A 93 -19.27 12.05 -24.45
N SER A 94 -18.58 12.70 -23.51
CA SER A 94 -17.66 13.79 -23.83
C SER A 94 -16.26 13.25 -24.11
N LEU A 95 -15.67 13.67 -25.23
CA LEU A 95 -14.32 13.34 -25.69
C LEU A 95 -13.37 14.51 -25.39
N CYS A 96 -13.14 14.78 -24.11
CA CYS A 96 -12.34 15.91 -23.62
C CYS A 96 -10.87 15.55 -23.30
N GLY A 97 -10.49 14.28 -23.40
CA GLY A 97 -9.42 13.73 -22.55
C GLY A 97 -9.91 13.53 -21.11
N GLN A 98 -9.16 12.79 -20.28
CA GLN A 98 -9.51 12.69 -18.86
C GLN A 98 -9.26 14.06 -18.21
N GLU A 99 -10.31 14.69 -17.69
CA GLU A 99 -10.22 15.97 -16.97
C GLU A 99 -9.13 15.87 -15.90
N GLN A 100 -8.21 16.83 -15.88
CA GLN A 100 -7.20 16.87 -14.83
C GLN A 100 -7.88 17.25 -13.51
N GLY A 101 -7.58 16.49 -12.47
CA GLY A 101 -7.95 16.85 -11.11
C GLY A 101 -7.23 18.14 -10.71
N ASN A 102 -7.73 18.82 -9.68
CA ASN A 102 -7.07 20.01 -9.17
C ASN A 102 -6.92 19.94 -7.65
N VAL A 103 -5.79 20.41 -7.15
CA VAL A 103 -5.50 20.42 -5.71
C VAL A 103 -5.14 21.81 -5.21
N ASP A 104 -5.55 22.07 -3.97
CA ASP A 104 -5.04 23.13 -3.11
C ASP A 104 -3.86 22.55 -2.33
N PHE A 105 -2.66 22.97 -2.70
CA PHE A 105 -1.40 22.60 -2.07
C PHE A 105 -0.51 23.83 -2.08
N THR A 106 0.16 24.14 -0.98
CA THR A 106 1.02 25.34 -0.88
C THR A 106 2.27 25.11 -0.02
N ASP A 107 2.26 24.10 0.84
CA ASP A 107 3.34 23.86 1.80
C ASP A 107 4.09 22.55 1.51
N CYS A 108 5.28 22.68 0.96
CA CYS A 108 6.19 21.57 0.69
C CYS A 108 6.63 20.81 1.96
N ASN A 109 6.53 21.42 3.16
CA ASN A 109 6.93 20.78 4.42
C ASN A 109 5.95 19.69 4.87
N LEU A 110 4.76 19.63 4.27
CA LEU A 110 3.80 18.56 4.53
C LEU A 110 4.18 17.24 3.84
N ILE A 111 5.10 17.28 2.87
CA ILE A 111 5.59 16.07 2.19
C ILE A 111 6.46 15.28 3.17
N SER A 112 6.17 13.99 3.28
CA SER A 112 6.91 13.08 4.16
C SER A 112 7.46 11.90 3.37
N VAL A 113 8.64 11.43 3.75
CA VAL A 113 9.26 10.23 3.20
C VAL A 113 9.18 9.14 4.24
N SER A 114 8.75 7.95 3.81
CA SER A 114 8.64 6.77 4.66
C SER A 114 9.61 5.71 4.17
N GLY A 115 10.50 5.26 5.06
CA GLY A 115 11.55 4.30 4.73
C GLY A 115 12.79 4.93 4.11
N ALA A 116 13.68 4.07 3.63
CA ALA A 116 14.92 4.42 2.96
C ALA A 116 15.12 3.52 1.74
N TYR A 117 15.77 4.04 0.70
CA TYR A 117 16.05 3.29 -0.52
C TYR A 117 17.28 2.42 -0.31
N ASP A 118 17.13 1.09 -0.38
CA ASP A 118 18.26 0.16 -0.31
C ASP A 118 18.88 0.00 -1.70
N ILE A 119 20.10 0.51 -1.90
CA ILE A 119 20.73 0.53 -3.23
C ILE A 119 20.98 -0.86 -3.81
N ASN A 120 20.95 -1.90 -2.97
CA ASN A 120 21.17 -3.28 -3.40
C ASN A 120 19.87 -4.06 -3.63
N LYS A 121 18.70 -3.47 -3.34
CA LYS A 121 17.40 -4.09 -3.64
C LYS A 121 16.90 -3.68 -5.03
N PRO A 122 16.35 -4.61 -5.81
CA PRO A 122 15.64 -4.26 -7.03
C PRO A 122 14.43 -3.38 -6.71
N ILE A 123 14.02 -2.53 -7.66
CA ILE A 123 12.90 -1.58 -7.48
C ILE A 123 11.62 -2.27 -7.01
N SER A 124 11.32 -3.47 -7.52
CA SER A 124 10.15 -4.26 -7.13
C SER A 124 10.15 -4.75 -5.68
N GLN A 125 11.28 -4.63 -4.96
CA GLN A 125 11.45 -5.04 -3.57
C GLN A 125 11.73 -3.85 -2.64
N GLN A 126 11.60 -2.61 -3.14
CA GLN A 126 11.72 -1.41 -2.33
C GLN A 126 10.46 -1.20 -1.48
N ASN A 127 10.65 -0.75 -0.25
CA ASN A 127 9.56 -0.41 0.68
C ASN A 127 9.57 1.07 1.08
N ILE A 128 10.09 1.93 0.20
CA ILE A 128 10.14 3.37 0.39
C ILE A 128 9.03 4.03 -0.42
N TYR A 129 8.39 5.05 0.15
CA TYR A 129 7.45 5.90 -0.56
C TYR A 129 7.53 7.36 -0.10
N ILE A 130 7.06 8.25 -0.98
CA ILE A 130 6.90 9.68 -0.70
C ILE A 130 5.40 9.94 -0.58
N ASN A 131 4.94 10.36 0.60
CA ASN A 131 3.54 10.72 0.85
C ASN A 131 3.35 12.22 0.70
N ILE A 132 2.41 12.59 -0.19
CA ILE A 132 2.03 13.97 -0.48
C ILE A 132 0.58 14.18 -0.04
N PRO A 133 0.34 14.78 1.12
CA PRO A 133 -1.00 15.18 1.52
C PRO A 133 -1.45 16.39 0.68
N VAL A 134 -2.58 16.26 -0.01
CA VAL A 134 -3.17 17.30 -0.86
C VAL A 134 -4.63 17.52 -0.49
N ARG A 135 -5.16 18.72 -0.76
CA ARG A 135 -6.60 18.97 -0.68
C ARG A 135 -7.19 19.07 -2.08
N VAL A 136 -7.93 18.05 -2.50
CA VAL A 136 -8.58 17.99 -3.81
C VAL A 136 -9.73 19.01 -3.87
N THR A 137 -9.75 19.83 -4.93
CA THR A 137 -10.79 20.83 -5.19
C THR A 137 -11.54 20.61 -6.51
N LYS A 138 -10.98 19.78 -7.40
CA LYS A 138 -11.66 19.28 -8.60
C LYS A 138 -11.33 17.82 -8.81
N LEU A 139 -12.35 17.00 -9.05
CA LEU A 139 -12.18 15.59 -9.44
C LEU A 139 -11.52 15.49 -10.81
N GLY A 140 -10.78 14.40 -11.03
CA GLY A 140 -10.07 14.17 -12.28
C GLY A 140 -8.78 13.40 -12.07
N VAL A 141 -8.03 13.19 -13.15
CA VAL A 141 -6.78 12.42 -13.12
C VAL A 141 -5.62 13.24 -12.57
N TYR A 142 -4.66 12.57 -11.95
CA TYR A 142 -3.38 13.13 -11.53
C TYR A 142 -2.23 12.22 -11.95
N ASN A 143 -1.04 12.82 -12.12
CA ASN A 143 0.21 12.11 -12.34
C ASN A 143 1.35 12.92 -11.73
N TYR A 144 1.83 12.49 -10.56
CA TYR A 144 2.90 13.15 -9.81
C TYR A 144 4.18 12.34 -9.94
N THR A 145 5.28 13.06 -10.07
CA THR A 145 6.61 12.47 -10.23
C THR A 145 7.60 13.15 -9.29
N ALA A 146 8.50 12.36 -8.74
CA ALA A 146 9.66 12.85 -8.01
C ALA A 146 10.92 12.16 -8.50
N THR A 147 12.01 12.91 -8.65
CA THR A 147 13.31 12.35 -9.05
C THR A 147 14.36 12.65 -8.00
N VAL A 148 15.14 11.64 -7.62
CA VAL A 148 16.20 11.77 -6.62
C VAL A 148 17.26 10.70 -6.80
N ASN A 149 18.53 11.11 -6.79
CA ASN A 149 19.71 10.22 -6.83
C ASN A 149 19.60 9.09 -7.89
N GLY A 150 19.13 9.41 -9.10
CA GLY A 150 18.99 8.46 -10.21
C GLY A 150 17.72 7.60 -10.20
N ILE A 151 16.84 7.73 -9.20
CA ILE A 151 15.56 7.02 -9.09
C ILE A 151 14.39 7.96 -9.39
N THR A 152 13.39 7.45 -10.11
CA THR A 152 12.12 8.11 -10.36
C THR A 152 11.00 7.45 -9.54
N PHE A 153 10.29 8.26 -8.77
CA PHE A 153 9.09 7.91 -8.02
C PHE A 153 7.86 8.44 -8.76
N ILE A 154 6.79 7.65 -8.86
CA ILE A 154 5.58 8.00 -9.63
C ILE A 154 4.33 7.64 -8.82
N ALA A 155 3.29 8.48 -8.95
CA ALA A 155 1.92 8.17 -8.57
C ALA A 155 0.96 8.68 -9.66
N SER A 156 0.10 7.82 -10.18
CA SER A 156 -0.95 8.20 -11.12
C SER A 156 -2.28 7.57 -10.74
N GLY A 157 -3.38 8.27 -11.02
CA GLY A 157 -4.72 7.84 -10.64
C GLY A 157 -5.77 8.90 -10.93
N SER A 158 -6.94 8.76 -10.30
CA SER A 158 -8.01 9.77 -10.33
C SER A 158 -8.50 10.09 -8.92
N PHE A 159 -8.73 11.38 -8.67
CA PHE A 159 -9.44 11.80 -7.47
C PHE A 159 -10.93 11.51 -7.63
N THR A 160 -11.46 10.68 -6.74
CA THR A 160 -12.87 10.25 -6.72
C THR A 160 -13.69 10.96 -5.64
N SER A 161 -13.04 11.74 -4.78
CA SER A 161 -13.68 12.57 -3.75
C SER A 161 -12.93 13.87 -3.52
N ILE A 162 -13.69 14.91 -3.15
CA ILE A 162 -13.17 16.24 -2.79
C ILE A 162 -12.71 16.23 -1.33
N GLY A 163 -11.71 17.06 -1.00
CA GLY A 163 -11.18 17.18 0.36
C GLY A 163 -9.77 16.60 0.49
N ASN A 164 -9.35 16.31 1.73
CA ASN A 164 -8.01 15.86 2.03
C ASN A 164 -7.78 14.43 1.50
N GLN A 165 -6.71 14.25 0.74
CA GLN A 165 -6.31 12.98 0.15
C GLN A 165 -4.78 12.86 0.24
N ASN A 166 -4.30 11.62 0.29
CA ASN A 166 -2.86 11.32 0.26
C ASN A 166 -2.49 10.73 -1.10
N VAL A 167 -1.53 11.35 -1.78
CA VAL A 167 -0.93 10.81 -3.00
C VAL A 167 0.41 10.18 -2.66
N ILE A 168 0.53 8.87 -2.84
CA ILE A 168 1.71 8.09 -2.45
C ILE A 168 2.52 7.72 -3.69
N LEU A 169 3.75 8.21 -3.78
CA LEU A 169 4.67 7.92 -4.89
C LEU A 169 5.60 6.79 -4.50
N TYR A 170 5.68 5.77 -5.36
CA TYR A 170 6.57 4.61 -5.22
C TYR A 170 7.69 4.66 -6.26
N PRO A 171 8.89 4.11 -5.96
CA PRO A 171 9.96 4.01 -6.94
C PRO A 171 9.51 3.15 -8.11
N SER A 172 9.73 3.63 -9.33
CA SER A 172 9.22 2.99 -10.56
C SER A 172 10.33 2.65 -11.56
N SER A 173 11.39 3.46 -11.64
CA SER A 173 12.49 3.25 -12.58
C SER A 173 13.77 3.95 -12.13
N GLY A 174 14.89 3.57 -12.77
CA GLY A 174 16.19 4.21 -12.60
C GLY A 174 17.26 3.30 -12.01
N THR A 175 18.44 3.87 -11.82
CA THR A 175 19.60 3.22 -11.18
C THR A 175 20.05 4.13 -10.04
N PRO A 176 20.14 3.64 -8.80
CA PRO A 176 20.50 4.49 -7.67
C PRO A 176 21.96 4.94 -7.78
N GLY A 177 22.23 6.16 -7.34
CA GLY A 177 23.59 6.66 -7.10
C GLY A 177 24.19 6.12 -5.79
N ALA A 178 25.10 6.89 -5.20
CA ALA A 178 25.77 6.52 -3.95
C ALA A 178 24.81 6.55 -2.74
N VAL A 179 25.22 5.91 -1.65
CA VAL A 179 24.55 6.04 -0.34
C VAL A 179 24.65 7.47 0.17
N GLY A 180 23.62 7.93 0.88
CA GLY A 180 23.51 9.30 1.38
C GLY A 180 22.08 9.78 1.39
N THR A 181 21.84 10.94 2.00
CA THR A 181 20.53 11.61 1.94
C THR A 181 20.58 12.68 0.86
N TYR A 182 19.65 12.60 -0.09
CA TYR A 182 19.54 13.51 -1.22
C TYR A 182 18.14 14.11 -1.25
N ASN A 183 18.02 15.37 -1.66
CA ASN A 183 16.72 16.00 -1.77
C ASN A 183 16.06 15.66 -3.11
N ALA A 184 14.84 15.16 -3.04
CA ALA A 184 13.99 14.92 -4.20
C ALA A 184 13.33 16.21 -4.68
N THR A 185 13.22 16.31 -6.00
CA THR A 185 12.40 17.32 -6.67
C THR A 185 11.04 16.71 -6.98
N VAL A 186 10.02 17.11 -6.24
CA VAL A 186 8.63 16.67 -6.42
C VAL A 186 7.88 17.74 -7.21
N THR A 187 7.22 17.34 -8.30
CA THR A 187 6.36 18.23 -9.09
C THR A 187 4.90 17.85 -8.91
N ILE A 188 4.11 18.76 -8.34
CA ILE A 188 2.67 18.60 -8.08
C ILE A 188 1.91 19.43 -9.10
N LYS A 189 1.13 18.78 -9.98
CA LYS A 189 0.34 19.44 -11.02
C LYS A 189 -0.91 18.64 -11.40
N PRO A 190 -2.05 19.30 -11.69
CA PRO A 190 -2.29 20.75 -11.61
C PRO A 190 -2.59 21.24 -10.18
N THR A 191 -2.41 22.54 -9.94
CA THR A 191 -2.78 23.22 -8.68
C THR A 191 -3.63 24.46 -8.95
N ILE A 192 -4.44 24.89 -7.99
CA ILE A 192 -5.33 26.06 -8.14
C ILE A 192 -4.54 27.36 -8.35
N THR A 193 -3.40 27.50 -7.70
CA THR A 193 -2.62 28.74 -7.65
C THR A 193 -1.59 28.85 -8.77
N ASN A 194 -1.23 27.73 -9.41
CA ASN A 194 -0.24 27.70 -10.48
C ASN A 194 -0.55 26.58 -11.50
N THR A 195 -0.89 26.97 -12.72
CA THR A 195 -1.09 26.05 -13.86
C THR A 195 0.18 25.30 -14.25
N ASN A 196 1.37 25.84 -13.93
CA ASN A 196 2.65 25.16 -14.12
C ASN A 196 2.98 24.16 -12.98
N GLY A 197 2.15 24.12 -11.93
CA GLY A 197 2.34 23.26 -10.76
C GLY A 197 3.25 23.87 -9.69
N ILE A 198 3.38 23.14 -8.58
CA ILE A 198 4.28 23.46 -7.46
C ILE A 198 5.46 22.50 -7.48
N ILE A 199 6.67 23.04 -7.32
CA ILE A 199 7.91 22.27 -7.31
C ILE A 199 8.50 22.33 -5.91
N CYS A 200 8.59 21.19 -5.24
CA CYS A 200 9.21 21.04 -3.93
C CYS A 200 10.59 20.39 -4.10
N THR A 201 11.67 21.12 -3.81
CA THR A 201 13.05 20.67 -4.06
C THR A 201 13.77 20.13 -2.83
N ASN A 202 13.18 20.24 -1.64
CA ASN A 202 13.82 19.93 -0.36
C ASN A 202 13.12 18.76 0.36
N VAL A 203 12.83 17.67 -0.37
CA VAL A 203 12.23 16.47 0.20
C VAL A 203 13.33 15.42 0.44
N PRO A 204 13.83 15.24 1.67
CA PRO A 204 14.99 14.39 1.93
C PRO A 204 14.66 12.91 1.76
N VAL A 205 15.39 12.22 0.88
CA VAL A 205 15.29 10.78 0.64
C VAL A 205 16.64 10.14 0.95
N THR A 206 16.64 9.18 1.88
CA THR A 206 17.85 8.46 2.29
C THR A 206 18.07 7.23 1.42
N PHE A 207 19.29 7.09 0.90
CA PHE A 207 19.82 5.93 0.20
C PHE A 207 20.84 5.24 1.09
N LEU A 208 20.73 3.93 1.25
CA LEU A 208 21.58 3.16 2.14
C LEU A 208 21.90 1.78 1.59
N THR A 209 22.85 1.12 2.24
CA THR A 209 23.15 -0.30 2.06
C THR A 209 22.80 -1.02 3.36
N ARG A 210 21.98 -2.07 3.29
CA ARG A 210 21.54 -2.79 4.49
C ARG A 210 22.68 -3.28 5.37
N SER A 211 23.73 -3.85 4.78
CA SER A 211 24.88 -4.43 5.52
C SER A 211 25.72 -3.41 6.30
N THR A 212 25.62 -2.12 5.97
CA THR A 212 26.31 -1.04 6.68
C THR A 212 25.35 -0.19 7.52
N SER A 213 24.08 -0.59 7.59
CA SER A 213 23.01 0.10 8.32
C SER A 213 22.78 -0.55 9.69
N LYS A 214 21.98 0.11 10.53
CA LYS A 214 21.47 -0.43 11.79
C LYS A 214 19.97 -0.71 11.73
N LEU A 215 19.53 -1.66 12.54
CA LEU A 215 18.12 -1.96 12.77
C LEU A 215 17.77 -1.56 14.20
N ILE A 216 16.62 -0.94 14.41
CA ILE A 216 16.22 -0.48 15.75
C ILE A 216 14.94 -1.19 16.19
N VAL A 217 15.02 -1.92 17.29
CA VAL A 217 13.90 -2.56 17.98
C VAL A 217 13.47 -1.65 19.13
N VAL A 218 12.27 -1.09 19.04
CA VAL A 218 11.67 -0.30 20.12
C VAL A 218 10.88 -1.24 21.02
N ASN A 219 11.42 -1.52 22.20
CA ASN A 219 10.80 -2.33 23.24
C ASN A 219 9.97 -1.41 24.16
N ILE A 220 8.67 -1.32 23.89
CA ILE A 220 7.72 -0.60 24.74
C ILE A 220 7.20 -1.58 25.79
N ASN A 221 7.79 -1.53 26.98
CA ASN A 221 7.53 -2.54 28.02
C ASN A 221 7.02 -1.89 29.31
N GLY A 222 5.96 -2.45 29.89
CA GLY A 222 5.48 -2.04 31.20
C GLY A 222 6.18 -2.76 32.36
N SER A 223 5.53 -2.80 33.51
CA SER A 223 6.10 -3.36 34.75
C SER A 223 5.69 -4.81 35.05
N ASN A 224 4.83 -5.42 34.23
CA ASN A 224 4.30 -6.75 34.47
C ASN A 224 5.19 -7.89 33.90
N PHE A 225 5.22 -9.03 34.61
CA PHE A 225 5.72 -10.36 34.19
C PHE A 225 7.17 -10.51 33.69
N SER A 226 7.96 -9.45 33.72
CA SER A 226 9.37 -9.44 33.30
C SER A 226 9.62 -9.96 31.88
N THR A 227 8.73 -9.62 30.95
CA THR A 227 8.71 -10.10 29.56
C THR A 227 9.42 -9.19 28.56
N GLY A 228 10.08 -8.14 29.02
CA GLY A 228 10.86 -7.23 28.18
C GLY A 228 12.07 -7.90 27.52
N LEU A 229 12.62 -7.26 26.49
CA LEU A 229 13.73 -7.82 25.71
C LEU A 229 15.07 -7.71 26.44
N ILE A 230 15.40 -6.53 26.99
CA ILE A 230 16.75 -6.23 27.50
C ILE A 230 16.76 -5.76 28.96
N SER A 231 17.93 -5.83 29.59
CA SER A 231 18.14 -5.29 30.93
C SER A 231 17.76 -3.80 30.97
N GLY A 232 17.15 -3.34 32.06
CA GLY A 232 16.58 -1.99 32.16
C GLY A 232 15.17 -1.84 31.57
N CYS A 233 14.64 -2.88 30.93
CA CYS A 233 13.29 -2.97 30.37
C CYS A 233 12.45 -4.06 31.05
N ASN A 234 12.68 -4.36 32.34
CA ASN A 234 12.01 -5.46 33.03
C ASN A 234 12.10 -6.78 32.22
N SER A 235 13.31 -7.17 31.83
CA SER A 235 13.53 -8.45 31.12
C SER A 235 13.90 -9.57 32.09
N SER A 236 13.63 -10.80 31.68
CA SER A 236 14.11 -12.01 32.34
C SER A 236 14.58 -13.02 31.31
N THR A 237 15.80 -13.54 31.45
CA THR A 237 16.36 -14.58 30.55
C THR A 237 15.63 -15.92 30.66
N SER A 238 14.82 -16.09 31.72
CA SER A 238 13.92 -17.24 31.84
C SER A 238 12.71 -17.15 30.92
N LYS A 239 12.38 -15.95 30.43
CA LYS A 239 11.23 -15.65 29.58
C LYS A 239 11.65 -15.53 28.11
N ALA A 240 10.79 -15.91 27.16
CA ALA A 240 11.10 -15.82 25.73
C ALA A 240 11.50 -14.41 25.29
N GLY A 241 10.85 -13.35 25.80
CA GLY A 241 11.26 -11.97 25.52
C GLY A 241 12.73 -11.70 25.88
N GLY A 242 13.17 -12.05 27.09
CA GLY A 242 14.57 -11.88 27.49
C GLY A 242 15.55 -12.82 26.77
N LYS A 243 15.11 -14.02 26.36
CA LYS A 243 15.91 -14.90 25.48
C LYS A 243 16.08 -14.27 24.08
N ILE A 244 15.02 -13.66 23.53
CA ILE A 244 15.07 -12.94 22.26
C ILE A 244 16.01 -11.74 22.38
N GLY A 245 15.89 -10.91 23.42
CA GLY A 245 16.82 -9.79 23.60
C GLY A 245 18.27 -10.23 23.80
N THR A 246 18.51 -11.39 24.43
CA THR A 246 19.84 -12.01 24.48
C THR A 246 20.37 -12.30 23.08
N TRP A 247 19.54 -12.90 22.21
CA TRP A 247 19.89 -13.19 20.82
C TRP A 247 20.09 -11.94 19.96
N LEU A 248 19.24 -10.92 20.12
CA LEU A 248 19.38 -9.62 19.45
C LEU A 248 20.70 -8.93 19.81
N ASN A 249 21.20 -9.14 21.04
CA ASN A 249 22.50 -8.63 21.51
C ASN A 249 23.69 -9.56 21.20
N GLY A 250 23.53 -10.51 20.26
CA GLY A 250 24.62 -11.37 19.79
C GLY A 250 24.80 -12.67 20.59
N GLY A 251 23.93 -12.95 21.55
CA GLY A 251 23.87 -14.24 22.23
C GLY A 251 23.30 -15.36 21.36
N ALA A 252 23.23 -16.57 21.92
CA ALA A 252 22.64 -17.72 21.24
C ALA A 252 21.13 -17.55 21.04
N ALA A 253 20.60 -18.15 19.97
CA ALA A 253 19.16 -18.18 19.75
C ALA A 253 18.43 -18.93 20.89
N PRO A 254 17.20 -18.53 21.25
CA PRO A 254 16.44 -19.12 22.36
C PRO A 254 16.16 -20.62 22.27
N ALA A 255 16.24 -21.23 21.08
CA ALA A 255 15.99 -22.65 20.85
C ALA A 255 17.10 -23.27 19.97
N GLY A 256 17.67 -24.38 20.45
CA GLY A 256 18.75 -25.10 19.79
C GLY A 256 18.37 -25.62 18.42
N GLY A 257 19.07 -25.12 17.41
CA GLY A 257 18.99 -25.49 15.99
C GLY A 257 20.00 -24.63 15.21
N SER A 258 20.14 -24.85 13.91
CA SER A 258 20.97 -24.03 13.01
C SER A 258 20.37 -22.63 12.75
N VAL A 259 19.87 -21.99 13.80
CA VAL A 259 19.40 -20.60 13.75
C VAL A 259 20.64 -19.72 13.74
N GLY A 260 20.81 -18.93 12.69
CA GLY A 260 21.91 -17.97 12.59
C GLY A 260 21.87 -16.91 13.70
N SER A 261 22.90 -16.05 13.76
CA SER A 261 22.85 -14.87 14.64
C SER A 261 21.73 -13.93 14.21
N ALA A 262 21.17 -13.13 15.12
CA ALA A 262 20.17 -12.12 14.78
C ALA A 262 20.66 -11.19 13.65
N LEU A 263 21.95 -10.81 13.69
CA LEU A 263 22.59 -10.03 12.63
C LEU A 263 22.62 -10.72 11.28
N SER A 264 22.77 -12.05 11.23
CA SER A 264 22.73 -12.79 9.96
C SER A 264 21.35 -12.76 9.30
N TYR A 265 20.27 -12.79 10.09
CA TYR A 265 18.91 -12.61 9.57
C TYR A 265 18.64 -11.16 9.19
N ALA A 266 19.10 -10.23 10.02
CA ALA A 266 18.94 -8.81 9.78
C ALA A 266 19.72 -8.36 8.53
N GLY A 267 20.89 -8.95 8.26
CA GLY A 267 21.78 -8.49 7.20
C GLY A 267 22.28 -7.06 7.42
N THR A 268 22.38 -6.62 8.68
CA THR A 268 22.79 -5.27 9.10
C THR A 268 24.12 -5.29 9.84
N GLN A 269 24.74 -4.12 10.03
CA GLN A 269 25.95 -3.99 10.84
C GLN A 269 25.64 -4.16 12.32
N SER A 270 24.50 -3.63 12.78
CA SER A 270 24.10 -3.64 14.18
C SER A 270 22.58 -3.78 14.34
N ILE A 271 22.17 -4.23 15.53
CA ILE A 271 20.80 -4.19 16.01
C ILE A 271 20.83 -3.42 17.33
N GLU A 272 20.06 -2.36 17.42
CA GLU A 272 19.88 -1.56 18.64
C GLU A 272 18.52 -1.90 19.24
N VAL A 273 18.47 -2.16 20.55
CA VAL A 273 17.21 -2.35 21.27
C VAL A 273 17.01 -1.17 22.21
N LYS A 274 15.96 -0.37 21.97
CA LYS A 274 15.62 0.82 22.77
C LYS A 274 14.54 0.48 23.79
N CYS A 275 14.76 0.90 25.03
CA CYS A 275 13.78 0.80 26.11
C CYS A 275 12.88 2.02 26.18
N VAL A 276 11.57 1.83 26.11
CA VAL A 276 10.61 2.93 26.18
C VAL A 276 9.47 2.57 27.13
N SER A 277 9.12 3.49 28.04
CA SER A 277 7.97 3.32 28.91
C SER A 277 6.66 3.52 28.12
N PRO A 278 5.65 2.65 28.28
CA PRO A 278 4.33 2.81 27.66
C PRO A 278 3.60 4.10 28.09
N THR A 279 3.99 4.70 29.22
CA THR A 279 3.38 5.93 29.75
C THR A 279 3.99 7.22 29.19
N SER A 280 5.13 7.15 28.48
CA SER A 280 5.85 8.33 27.98
C SER A 280 5.58 8.60 26.50
N VAL A 281 4.57 9.43 26.22
CA VAL A 281 4.16 9.78 24.85
C VAL A 281 5.30 10.39 24.03
N ILE A 282 6.12 11.26 24.65
CA ILE A 282 7.26 11.90 23.98
C ILE A 282 8.33 10.86 23.61
N ALA A 283 8.71 9.99 24.56
CA ALA A 283 9.72 8.97 24.28
C ALA A 283 9.25 7.95 23.24
N ILE A 284 7.95 7.62 23.23
CA ILE A 284 7.35 6.77 22.19
C ILE A 284 7.42 7.46 20.84
N SER A 285 6.96 8.71 20.73
CA SER A 285 7.01 9.49 19.49
C SER A 285 8.43 9.54 18.91
N ASP A 286 9.42 9.86 19.75
CA ASP A 286 10.83 9.95 19.34
C ASP A 286 11.40 8.59 18.91
N ALA A 287 11.06 7.52 19.63
CA ALA A 287 11.52 6.18 19.30
C ALA A 287 10.91 5.67 17.99
N LEU A 288 9.61 5.88 17.77
CA LEU A 288 8.87 5.44 16.57
C LEU A 288 9.40 6.09 15.28
N ALA A 289 9.99 7.29 15.35
CA ALA A 289 10.61 7.94 14.20
C ALA A 289 11.72 7.10 13.55
N THR A 290 12.35 6.22 14.33
CA THR A 290 13.46 5.35 13.89
C THR A 290 13.20 3.87 14.16
N ALA A 291 11.95 3.47 14.42
CA ALA A 291 11.65 2.08 14.74
C ALA A 291 11.62 1.19 13.48
N SER A 292 12.41 0.12 13.48
CA SER A 292 12.27 -0.98 12.52
C SER A 292 11.22 -2.00 12.99
N ILE A 293 11.31 -2.37 14.28
CA ILE A 293 10.39 -3.27 14.96
C ILE A 293 9.88 -2.55 16.20
N VAL A 294 8.58 -2.60 16.45
CA VAL A 294 7.99 -2.22 17.74
C VAL A 294 7.57 -3.51 18.43
N TYR A 295 8.08 -3.72 19.64
CA TYR A 295 7.68 -4.84 20.49
C TYR A 295 6.94 -4.28 21.71
N LEU A 296 5.70 -4.70 21.88
CA LEU A 296 4.85 -4.30 23.01
C LEU A 296 4.69 -5.48 23.97
N ASN A 297 4.91 -5.26 25.27
CA ASN A 297 4.76 -6.32 26.26
C ASN A 297 4.62 -5.84 27.72
N GLY A 298 4.11 -6.71 28.59
CA GLY A 298 4.18 -6.59 30.05
C GLY A 298 3.55 -5.32 30.60
N ARG A 299 2.42 -4.88 30.05
CA ARG A 299 1.76 -3.61 30.39
C ARG A 299 0.67 -3.84 31.44
N SER A 300 0.41 -2.89 32.32
CA SER A 300 -0.73 -2.95 33.24
C SER A 300 -1.84 -1.98 32.80
N SER A 301 -3.08 -2.19 33.27
CA SER A 301 -4.20 -1.25 33.06
C SER A 301 -3.85 0.20 33.45
N SER A 302 -2.98 0.38 34.43
CA SER A 302 -2.51 1.69 34.88
C SER A 302 -1.46 2.35 33.98
N GLU A 303 -0.85 1.61 33.07
CA GLU A 303 0.22 2.09 32.19
C GLU A 303 -0.29 2.49 30.79
N TYR A 304 -1.61 2.45 30.57
CA TYR A 304 -2.21 2.87 29.31
C TYR A 304 -2.30 4.39 29.18
N ASN A 305 -1.90 4.85 28.01
CA ASN A 305 -2.07 6.22 27.57
C ASN A 305 -2.68 6.21 26.16
N SER A 306 -3.85 6.83 25.99
CA SER A 306 -4.58 6.83 24.71
C SER A 306 -3.79 7.52 23.59
N ALA A 307 -2.98 8.53 23.90
CA ALA A 307 -2.11 9.17 22.91
C ALA A 307 -0.95 8.25 22.50
N ALA A 308 -0.38 7.48 23.43
CA ALA A 308 0.63 6.47 23.12
C ALA A 308 0.06 5.36 22.22
N VAL A 309 -1.15 4.90 22.52
CA VAL A 309 -1.88 3.92 21.70
C VAL A 309 -2.11 4.45 20.28
N ALA A 310 -2.55 5.70 20.14
CA ALA A 310 -2.75 6.34 18.85
C ALA A 310 -1.44 6.42 18.04
N LEU A 311 -0.33 6.82 18.67
CA LEU A 311 0.97 6.89 18.00
C LEU A 311 1.43 5.52 17.46
N VAL A 312 1.31 4.46 18.26
CA VAL A 312 1.69 3.11 17.84
C VAL A 312 0.78 2.59 16.73
N LYS A 313 -0.53 2.87 16.83
CA LYS A 313 -1.51 2.54 15.78
C LYS A 313 -1.16 3.23 14.46
N ASP A 314 -0.93 4.55 14.49
CA ASP A 314 -0.60 5.33 13.30
C ASP A 314 0.72 4.85 12.69
N TRP A 315 1.71 4.52 13.52
CA TRP A 315 2.96 3.93 13.07
C TRP A 315 2.75 2.57 12.40
N ALA A 316 1.99 1.66 13.01
CA ALA A 316 1.71 0.34 12.42
C ALA A 316 0.98 0.47 11.08
N ASN A 317 -0.06 1.32 11.02
CA ASN A 317 -0.85 1.56 9.80
C ASN A 317 -0.05 2.29 8.70
N SER A 318 1.02 2.99 9.05
CA SER A 318 1.89 3.64 8.06
C SER A 318 2.77 2.65 7.29
N GLY A 319 2.83 1.39 7.72
CA GLY A 319 3.65 0.36 7.10
C GLY A 319 5.16 0.57 7.23
N LYS A 320 5.57 1.37 8.22
CA LYS A 320 6.96 1.75 8.50
C LYS A 320 7.78 0.66 9.18
N GLY A 321 7.22 -0.53 9.41
CA GLY A 321 7.94 -1.61 10.08
C GLY A 321 7.03 -2.75 10.48
N VAL A 322 7.46 -3.50 11.49
CA VAL A 322 6.72 -4.63 12.05
C VAL A 322 6.37 -4.36 13.49
N LEU A 323 5.09 -4.51 13.83
CA LEU A 323 4.59 -4.51 15.20
C LEU A 323 4.46 -5.95 15.70
N ILE A 324 5.03 -6.21 16.86
CA ILE A 324 4.93 -7.48 17.57
C ILE A 324 4.32 -7.16 18.94
N ASP A 325 3.07 -7.56 19.15
CA ASP A 325 2.31 -7.26 20.34
C ASP A 325 2.03 -8.55 21.12
N GLN A 326 2.58 -8.64 22.32
CA GLN A 326 2.24 -9.69 23.28
C GLN A 326 1.27 -9.12 24.30
N GLY A 327 0.05 -9.68 24.35
CA GLY A 327 -0.96 -9.35 25.37
C GLY A 327 -1.14 -10.49 26.38
N ASP A 328 -1.18 -10.15 27.67
CA ASP A 328 -1.33 -11.12 28.76
C ASP A 328 -2.72 -11.11 29.44
N GLU A 329 -3.39 -9.95 29.56
CA GLU A 329 -4.68 -9.84 30.29
C GLU A 329 -5.76 -9.08 29.49
N THR A 330 -7.03 -9.22 29.90
CA THR A 330 -8.16 -8.37 29.44
C THR A 330 -7.97 -6.89 29.74
N ASN A 331 -6.97 -6.56 30.54
CA ASN A 331 -6.56 -5.21 30.86
C ASN A 331 -5.48 -4.70 29.89
N GLU A 332 -4.85 -5.59 29.10
CA GLU A 332 -3.75 -5.24 28.22
C GLU A 332 -4.15 -4.81 26.80
N LEU A 333 -5.46 -4.81 26.54
CA LEU A 333 -6.09 -4.74 25.24
C LEU A 333 -5.99 -3.43 24.46
N PRO A 334 -5.81 -2.23 25.07
CA PRO A 334 -5.98 -0.98 24.32
C PRO A 334 -5.13 -0.85 23.06
N PHE A 335 -3.92 -1.41 23.00
CA PHE A 335 -3.12 -1.40 21.76
C PHE A 335 -3.66 -2.38 20.71
N SER A 336 -3.89 -3.63 21.08
CA SER A 336 -4.41 -4.65 20.17
C SER A 336 -5.80 -4.28 19.66
N GLU A 337 -6.68 -3.76 20.53
CA GLU A 337 -8.03 -3.30 20.18
C GLU A 337 -8.02 -2.08 19.27
N ALA A 338 -7.11 -1.13 19.51
CA ALA A 338 -6.96 0.03 18.63
C ALA A 338 -6.58 -0.39 17.20
N LEU A 339 -5.92 -1.54 17.06
CA LEU A 339 -5.55 -2.19 15.81
C LEU A 339 -6.62 -3.18 15.29
N GLY A 340 -7.73 -3.39 16.00
CA GLY A 340 -8.84 -4.27 15.57
C GLY A 340 -8.70 -5.74 15.97
N TYR A 341 -7.84 -6.05 16.94
CA TYR A 341 -7.66 -7.38 17.51
C TYR A 341 -8.18 -7.41 18.95
N PHE A 342 -8.93 -8.45 19.29
CA PHE A 342 -9.61 -8.58 20.57
C PHE A 342 -9.09 -9.84 21.26
N VAL A 343 -8.68 -9.73 22.53
CA VAL A 343 -8.24 -10.89 23.29
C VAL A 343 -9.40 -11.38 24.16
N GLU A 344 -9.90 -12.58 23.87
CA GLU A 344 -11.03 -13.24 24.53
C GLU A 344 -10.55 -14.22 25.60
N THR A 345 -11.22 -14.30 26.75
CA THR A 345 -10.92 -15.29 27.81
C THR A 345 -11.59 -16.65 27.52
N GLY A 346 -10.91 -17.77 27.85
CA GLY A 346 -11.47 -19.11 27.67
C GLY A 346 -10.90 -20.22 28.59
N ALA A 347 -11.55 -21.38 28.58
CA ALA A 347 -11.33 -22.48 29.53
C ALA A 347 -10.27 -23.55 29.10
N SER A 348 -9.83 -24.35 30.08
CA SER A 348 -8.72 -25.32 30.05
C SER A 348 -8.76 -26.43 28.98
N GLY A 349 -7.62 -26.70 28.30
CA GLY A 349 -7.39 -27.92 27.49
C GLY A 349 -6.00 -28.04 26.83
N THR A 350 -5.64 -29.22 26.31
CA THR A 350 -4.43 -29.43 25.47
C THR A 350 -4.76 -29.23 24.00
N ALA A 351 -3.87 -28.54 23.30
CA ALA A 351 -4.08 -28.01 21.97
C ALA A 351 -3.45 -28.85 20.85
N THR A 352 -4.25 -29.33 19.89
CA THR A 352 -3.69 -29.77 18.59
C THR A 352 -3.62 -28.57 17.65
N VAL A 353 -2.42 -28.24 17.18
CA VAL A 353 -2.14 -27.07 16.34
C VAL A 353 -2.69 -27.30 14.93
N ILE A 354 -3.47 -26.34 14.41
CA ILE A 354 -3.77 -26.27 12.98
C ILE A 354 -2.84 -25.22 12.34
N PRO A 355 -1.85 -25.62 11.53
CA PRO A 355 -0.94 -24.70 10.87
C PRO A 355 -1.55 -24.14 9.58
N ALA A 356 -2.77 -23.62 9.62
CA ALA A 356 -3.34 -23.00 8.42
C ALA A 356 -2.50 -21.77 8.06
N ASN A 357 -1.67 -21.89 7.02
CA ASN A 357 -0.89 -20.82 6.38
C ASN A 357 0.25 -20.17 7.20
N LEU A 358 0.59 -20.66 8.42
CA LEU A 358 1.72 -20.07 9.19
C LEU A 358 3.09 -20.27 8.50
N SER A 359 3.28 -21.36 7.77
CA SER A 359 4.49 -21.52 6.95
C SER A 359 4.60 -20.49 5.83
N GLN A 360 3.47 -19.96 5.33
CA GLN A 360 3.43 -18.90 4.33
C GLN A 360 3.79 -17.54 4.93
N VAL A 361 3.40 -17.29 6.18
CA VAL A 361 3.80 -16.11 6.97
C VAL A 361 5.31 -15.98 7.08
N PHE A 362 6.04 -17.09 7.19
CA PHE A 362 7.49 -17.09 7.34
C PHE A 362 8.28 -17.07 6.02
N VAL A 363 7.63 -16.69 4.92
CA VAL A 363 8.28 -16.39 3.64
C VAL A 363 8.54 -14.88 3.57
N SER A 364 9.78 -14.48 3.30
CA SER A 364 10.10 -13.05 3.09
C SER A 364 9.54 -12.56 1.75
N PRO A 365 9.38 -11.24 1.54
CA PRO A 365 9.03 -10.66 0.24
C PRO A 365 10.02 -11.03 -0.88
N THR A 366 11.25 -11.42 -0.51
CA THR A 366 12.28 -11.94 -1.44
C THR A 366 12.16 -13.44 -1.72
N GLY A 367 11.10 -14.10 -1.25
CA GLY A 367 10.84 -15.53 -1.44
C GLY A 367 11.67 -16.46 -0.54
N TYR A 368 12.45 -15.92 0.39
CA TYR A 368 13.22 -16.73 1.32
C TYR A 368 12.29 -17.31 2.39
N THR A 369 12.24 -18.63 2.45
CA THR A 369 11.54 -19.34 3.52
C THR A 369 12.51 -19.53 4.68
N LEU A 370 12.11 -19.11 5.89
CA LEU A 370 12.93 -19.33 7.07
C LEU A 370 13.22 -20.84 7.27
N PRO A 371 14.48 -21.23 7.49
CA PRO A 371 14.85 -22.61 7.72
C PRO A 371 14.57 -23.00 9.17
N TYR A 372 13.31 -23.05 9.61
CA TYR A 372 13.01 -23.64 10.92
C TYR A 372 11.57 -24.09 11.13
N THR A 373 11.44 -25.02 12.07
CA THR A 373 10.24 -25.74 12.46
C THR A 373 9.24 -24.78 13.11
N THR A 374 8.00 -24.83 12.63
CA THR A 374 6.86 -24.34 13.40
C THR A 374 6.58 -25.39 14.47
N PRO A 375 6.49 -25.04 15.77
CA PRO A 375 6.19 -26.02 16.80
C PRO A 375 4.83 -26.69 16.51
N THR A 376 4.80 -28.02 16.58
CA THR A 376 3.59 -28.83 16.35
C THR A 376 2.64 -28.82 17.55
N SER A 377 3.12 -28.33 18.70
CA SER A 377 2.36 -28.09 19.92
C SER A 377 2.98 -26.94 20.71
N ILE A 378 2.15 -26.15 21.39
CA ILE A 378 2.57 -25.13 22.35
C ILE A 378 1.84 -25.43 23.68
N PRO A 379 2.54 -25.42 24.83
CA PRO A 379 1.91 -25.62 26.13
C PRO A 379 0.85 -24.54 26.42
N PHE A 380 -0.21 -24.93 27.14
CA PHE A 380 -1.30 -24.03 27.52
C PHE A 380 -1.54 -24.12 29.03
N GLN A 381 -1.85 -23.02 29.72
CA GLN A 381 -2.33 -23.07 31.11
C GLN A 381 -3.82 -22.85 31.23
N GLY A 382 -4.55 -23.95 31.19
CA GLY A 382 -5.80 -24.07 31.95
C GLY A 382 -6.77 -22.89 31.82
N SER A 383 -7.21 -22.37 32.96
CA SER A 383 -8.22 -21.31 33.10
C SER A 383 -7.74 -19.88 32.78
N ASN A 384 -6.45 -19.71 32.46
CA ASN A 384 -5.81 -18.43 32.12
C ASN A 384 -5.27 -18.55 30.70
N GLY A 385 -6.18 -18.85 29.77
CA GLY A 385 -5.85 -18.89 28.37
C GLY A 385 -6.73 -17.93 27.61
N ALA A 386 -6.09 -17.08 26.82
CA ALA A 386 -6.76 -16.07 26.04
C ALA A 386 -6.40 -16.22 24.57
N TYR A 387 -7.39 -15.86 23.76
CA TYR A 387 -7.43 -16.14 22.35
C TYR A 387 -7.65 -14.85 21.60
N ILE A 388 -7.10 -14.76 20.39
CA ILE A 388 -7.26 -13.56 19.58
C ILE A 388 -8.42 -13.76 18.61
N ALA A 389 -9.40 -12.87 18.71
CA ALA A 389 -10.39 -12.62 17.68
C ALA A 389 -9.97 -11.40 16.84
N THR A 390 -10.34 -11.44 15.56
CA THR A 390 -10.15 -10.31 14.64
C THR A 390 -11.20 -10.37 13.55
N ASN A 391 -11.67 -9.19 13.14
CA ASN A 391 -12.55 -9.01 11.99
C ASN A 391 -11.78 -8.51 10.75
N ILE A 392 -10.44 -8.41 10.84
CA ILE A 392 -9.61 -7.93 9.74
C ILE A 392 -9.49 -9.04 8.67
N PRO A 393 -9.97 -8.80 7.43
CA PRO A 393 -9.83 -9.75 6.33
C PRO A 393 -8.36 -9.98 5.97
N GLY A 394 -8.02 -11.16 5.45
CA GLY A 394 -6.64 -11.46 4.99
C GLY A 394 -5.67 -11.90 6.08
N THR A 395 -6.04 -11.77 7.36
CA THR A 395 -5.21 -12.21 8.49
C THR A 395 -4.95 -13.72 8.50
N VAL A 396 -3.70 -14.10 8.74
CA VAL A 396 -3.27 -15.48 8.97
C VAL A 396 -3.41 -15.81 10.46
N LYS A 397 -4.02 -16.96 10.75
CA LYS A 397 -4.37 -17.38 12.10
C LYS A 397 -3.58 -18.62 12.47
N TYR A 398 -2.85 -18.55 13.56
CA TYR A 398 -2.22 -19.70 14.19
C TYR A 398 -3.01 -20.06 15.44
N GLY A 399 -3.54 -21.28 15.47
CA GLY A 399 -4.55 -21.64 16.43
C GLY A 399 -4.58 -23.12 16.81
N VAL A 400 -5.51 -23.38 17.71
CA VAL A 400 -5.69 -24.63 18.42
C VAL A 400 -7.11 -25.13 18.19
N MET A 401 -7.25 -26.45 18.00
CA MET A 401 -8.52 -27.13 18.23
C MET A 401 -8.59 -27.67 19.65
N THR A 402 -9.67 -27.32 20.35
CA THR A 402 -10.14 -28.01 21.55
C THR A 402 -11.33 -28.89 21.19
N SER A 403 -11.79 -29.75 22.10
CA SER A 403 -12.93 -30.66 21.86
C SER A 403 -14.22 -29.94 21.44
N ASN A 404 -14.36 -28.65 21.78
CA ASN A 404 -15.62 -27.92 21.63
C ASN A 404 -15.49 -26.67 20.74
N THR A 405 -14.28 -26.16 20.46
CA THR A 405 -14.08 -24.95 19.65
C THR A 405 -12.68 -24.83 19.02
N SER A 406 -12.57 -24.08 17.92
CA SER A 406 -11.31 -23.58 17.36
C SER A 406 -11.03 -22.17 17.87
N ARG A 407 -9.78 -21.88 18.24
CA ARG A 407 -9.35 -20.58 18.76
C ARG A 407 -7.95 -20.20 18.26
N ASN A 408 -7.65 -18.91 18.14
CA ASN A 408 -6.35 -18.42 17.66
C ASN A 408 -5.45 -18.01 18.83
N LEU A 409 -4.20 -18.47 18.84
CA LEU A 409 -3.16 -18.06 19.80
C LEU A 409 -2.29 -16.93 19.27
N MET A 410 -2.16 -16.85 17.95
CA MET A 410 -1.47 -15.76 17.26
C MET A 410 -2.26 -15.39 16.00
N VAL A 411 -2.32 -14.10 15.72
CA VAL A 411 -2.79 -13.58 14.44
C VAL A 411 -1.66 -12.80 13.81
N ALA A 412 -1.39 -13.05 12.54
CA ALA A 412 -0.46 -12.31 11.73
C ALA A 412 -1.24 -11.61 10.61
N ASP A 413 -1.10 -10.30 10.54
CA ASP A 413 -1.54 -9.50 9.40
C ASP A 413 -0.29 -9.04 8.64
N ILE A 414 -0.14 -9.53 7.42
CA ILE A 414 1.06 -9.35 6.62
C ILE A 414 0.63 -8.97 5.21
N ASP A 415 0.24 -7.71 5.07
CA ASP A 415 0.14 -7.08 3.76
C ASP A 415 1.54 -6.62 3.33
N ASN A 416 1.91 -6.89 2.07
CA ASN A 416 3.25 -6.72 1.49
C ASN A 416 4.10 -5.59 2.13
N ASN A 417 4.97 -6.00 3.06
CA ASN A 417 5.99 -5.24 3.81
C ASN A 417 5.59 -4.51 5.11
N SER A 418 4.37 -4.70 5.60
CA SER A 418 3.92 -4.21 6.92
C SER A 418 3.35 -5.38 7.71
N GLY A 419 3.94 -5.69 8.86
CA GLY A 419 3.56 -6.88 9.63
C GLY A 419 3.02 -6.50 10.99
N VAL A 420 1.80 -6.93 11.32
CA VAL A 420 1.29 -6.91 12.69
C VAL A 420 1.18 -8.35 13.17
N PHE A 421 1.92 -8.68 14.22
CA PHE A 421 1.82 -9.96 14.92
C PHE A 421 1.23 -9.71 16.29
N ILE A 422 0.06 -10.28 16.54
CA ILE A 422 -0.59 -10.26 17.85
C ILE A 422 -0.52 -11.65 18.44
N PHE A 423 -0.18 -11.73 19.72
CA PHE A 423 -0.15 -12.97 20.50
C PHE A 423 -1.12 -12.89 21.68
N GLY A 424 -1.94 -13.93 21.84
CA GLY A 424 -2.88 -14.11 22.95
C GLY A 424 -2.22 -14.81 24.13
N ASP A 425 -2.85 -14.69 25.29
CA ASP A 425 -2.38 -15.07 26.64
C ASP A 425 -1.59 -16.37 26.77
N LYS A 426 -0.70 -16.28 27.76
CA LYS A 426 0.34 -17.15 28.27
C LYS A 426 1.47 -17.53 27.34
N TYR A 427 1.89 -16.52 26.58
CA TYR A 427 3.31 -16.25 26.43
C TYR A 427 3.87 -15.35 27.58
N GLY A 428 3.11 -14.97 28.61
CA GLY A 428 3.62 -14.25 29.79
C GLY A 428 4.55 -15.09 30.69
N ASP A 429 4.33 -16.41 30.70
CA ASP A 429 5.23 -17.40 31.30
C ASP A 429 5.82 -18.32 30.23
N ASN A 430 6.26 -17.69 29.15
CA ASN A 430 7.00 -18.20 27.99
C ASN A 430 8.38 -18.80 28.31
N SER A 431 8.50 -19.50 29.44
CA SER A 431 9.73 -20.20 29.80
C SER A 431 9.97 -21.41 28.91
N ASP A 432 8.93 -21.92 28.25
CA ASP A 432 8.97 -23.08 27.37
C ASP A 432 9.70 -22.80 26.03
N VAL A 433 10.24 -23.89 25.46
CA VAL A 433 11.05 -23.85 24.24
C VAL A 433 10.20 -23.59 23.00
N ALA A 434 8.95 -24.09 22.95
CA ALA A 434 8.10 -23.97 21.76
C ALA A 434 7.66 -22.52 21.53
N THR A 435 7.32 -21.81 22.60
CA THR A 435 7.09 -20.36 22.57
C THR A 435 8.32 -19.60 22.10
N ALA A 436 9.47 -19.86 22.73
CA ALA A 436 10.70 -19.17 22.41
C ALA A 436 11.09 -19.37 20.94
N GLN A 437 10.84 -20.56 20.41
CA GLN A 437 11.00 -20.90 19.00
C GLN A 437 10.04 -20.14 18.09
N LEU A 438 8.75 -20.04 18.42
CA LEU A 438 7.80 -19.26 17.62
C LEU A 438 8.19 -17.77 17.59
N PHE A 439 8.54 -17.20 18.75
CA PHE A 439 9.02 -15.82 18.84
C PHE A 439 10.30 -15.63 18.01
N THR A 440 11.23 -16.58 18.06
CA THR A 440 12.46 -16.53 17.27
C THR A 440 12.15 -16.51 15.78
N ASN A 441 11.19 -17.31 15.31
CA ASN A 441 10.78 -17.31 13.89
C ASN A 441 10.15 -15.97 13.48
N VAL A 442 9.28 -15.40 14.32
CA VAL A 442 8.63 -14.11 14.05
C VAL A 442 9.65 -12.97 14.04
N PHE A 443 10.56 -12.93 15.02
CA PHE A 443 11.64 -11.94 15.03
C PHE A 443 12.61 -12.16 13.86
N ALA A 444 13.00 -13.40 13.53
CA ALA A 444 13.87 -13.68 12.38
C ALA A 444 13.25 -13.20 11.06
N TRP A 445 11.94 -13.41 10.90
CA TRP A 445 11.19 -12.91 9.76
C TRP A 445 11.17 -11.38 9.75
N ALA A 446 10.80 -10.76 10.88
CA ALA A 446 10.75 -9.31 11.01
C ALA A 446 12.11 -8.67 10.72
N LEU A 447 13.19 -9.18 11.33
CA LEU A 447 14.56 -8.72 11.12
C LEU A 447 14.96 -8.67 9.65
N ARG A 448 14.44 -9.57 8.81
CA ARG A 448 14.75 -9.61 7.38
C ARG A 448 13.94 -8.61 6.54
N ASN A 449 12.76 -8.23 7.01
CA ASN A 449 11.74 -7.55 6.21
C ASN A 449 11.51 -6.08 6.62
N VAL A 450 11.98 -5.68 7.80
CA VAL A 450 11.83 -4.31 8.30
C VAL A 450 12.82 -3.33 7.67
N PRO A 451 12.50 -2.02 7.68
CA PRO A 451 13.45 -1.00 7.27
C PRO A 451 14.65 -0.91 8.21
N VAL A 452 15.70 -0.27 7.70
CA VAL A 452 16.97 -0.05 8.41
C VAL A 452 17.34 1.41 8.27
N TYR A 453 18.26 1.86 9.12
CA TYR A 453 18.65 3.25 9.25
C TYR A 453 20.16 3.39 9.09
N GLY A 454 20.62 4.55 8.62
CA GLY A 454 22.06 4.86 8.61
C GLY A 454 22.66 4.66 10.01
N ASN A 455 23.89 4.15 10.06
CA ASN A 455 24.58 3.91 11.34
C ASN A 455 24.78 5.20 12.13
#